data_AF-A0A842VWF2-F1
#
_entry.id   AF-A0A842VWF2-F1
#
_cell.length_a   1.000
_cell.length_b   1.000
_cell.length_c   1.000
_cell.angle_alpha   90.00
_cell.angle_beta   90.00
_cell.angle_gamma   90.00
#
_symmetry.space_group_name_H-M   'P 1'
#
loop_
_entity.id
_entity.type
_entity.pdbx_description
1 polymer ?
#
loop_
_entity_poly.entity_id
_entity_poly.type
_entity_poly.pdbx_seq_one_letter_code
_entity_poly.pdbx_strand_id
1 'polypeptide(L)'
;MNYPSEKIKIKDGYIWIDNNKIPLLSGEFHFWRNTKKFWPRILNSIKDLGFKHITTYVEWNFHRITPDGTPVGQIEYDFTGKTDQQTNLKGYLNLLDERKDFWLS
;
A
#
# COMPACT_ATOMS: atom_id res chain seq x y z
N MET A 1 -0.53 17.39 -9.63
CA MET A 1 0.81 17.04 -9.15
C MET A 1 1.49 16.24 -10.24
N ASN A 2 2.65 16.69 -10.75
CA ASN A 2 3.47 15.90 -11.66
C ASN A 2 4.32 14.98 -10.79
N TYR A 3 4.04 13.68 -10.81
CA TYR A 3 4.95 12.70 -10.24
C TYR A 3 6.07 12.47 -11.27
N PRO A 4 7.35 12.57 -10.89
CA PRO A 4 8.43 12.19 -11.79
C PRO A 4 8.25 10.73 -12.21
N SER A 5 8.45 10.44 -13.50
CA SER A 5 8.39 9.06 -13.99
C SER A 5 9.74 8.38 -13.76
N GLU A 6 9.85 7.72 -12.62
CA GLU A 6 10.97 6.83 -12.33
C GLU A 6 10.94 5.64 -13.32
N LYS A 7 12.09 5.28 -13.87
CA LYS A 7 12.17 4.13 -14.78
C LYS A 7 12.39 2.86 -13.97
N ILE A 8 11.34 2.04 -13.90
CA ILE A 8 11.39 0.72 -13.26
C ILE A 8 11.81 -0.33 -14.30
N LYS A 9 12.82 -1.14 -13.98
CA LYS A 9 13.28 -2.27 -14.81
C LYS A 9 13.53 -3.50 -13.94
N ILE A 10 13.25 -4.68 -14.47
CA ILE A 10 13.64 -5.95 -13.84
C ILE A 10 14.82 -6.51 -14.63
N LYS A 11 15.97 -6.69 -13.97
CA LYS A 11 17.19 -7.20 -14.61
C LYS A 11 18.10 -7.86 -13.59
N ASP A 12 18.72 -8.97 -13.96
CA ASP A 12 19.73 -9.71 -13.18
C ASP A 12 19.24 -10.16 -11.78
N GLY A 13 17.93 -10.38 -11.62
CA GLY A 13 17.31 -10.76 -10.35
C GLY A 13 17.03 -9.59 -9.39
N TYR A 14 17.05 -8.35 -9.89
CA TYR A 14 16.80 -7.14 -9.12
C TYR A 14 15.75 -6.25 -9.78
N ILE A 15 15.06 -5.47 -8.95
CA ILE A 15 14.34 -4.28 -9.42
C ILE A 15 15.33 -3.12 -9.48
N TRP A 16 15.32 -2.40 -10.59
CA TRP A 16 16.09 -1.18 -10.79
C TRP A 16 15.10 -0.03 -10.88
N ILE A 17 15.22 0.93 -9.96
CA ILE A 17 14.46 2.18 -9.99
C ILE A 17 15.47 3.29 -10.26
N ASP A 18 15.45 3.79 -11.49
CA ASP A 18 16.51 4.59 -12.07
C ASP A 18 17.87 3.88 -11.96
N ASN A 19 18.77 4.38 -11.10
CA ASN A 19 20.09 3.80 -10.84
C ASN A 19 20.15 3.01 -9.53
N ASN A 20 19.05 2.91 -8.79
CA ASN A 20 18.99 2.20 -7.51
C ASN A 20 18.68 0.71 -7.73
N LYS A 21 19.60 -0.15 -7.29
CA LYS A 21 19.46 -1.61 -7.32
C LYS A 21 18.78 -2.11 -6.05
N ILE A 22 17.61 -2.72 -6.19
CA ILE A 22 16.77 -3.18 -5.08
C ILE A 22 16.61 -4.70 -5.16
N PRO A 23 16.96 -5.45 -4.09
CA PRO A 23 16.71 -6.89 -4.02
C PRO A 23 15.22 -7.21 -4.17
N LEU A 24 14.90 -8.32 -4.84
CA LEU A 24 13.54 -8.87 -4.92
C LEU A 24 13.14 -9.53 -3.59
N LEU A 25 13.09 -8.74 -2.52
CA LEU A 25 12.66 -9.16 -1.19
C LEU A 25 11.62 -8.18 -0.67
N SER A 26 10.38 -8.66 -0.55
CA SER A 26 9.22 -7.86 -0.13
C SER A 26 8.68 -8.34 1.22
N GLY A 27 8.27 -7.39 2.05
CA GLY A 27 7.39 -7.68 3.18
C GLY A 27 5.92 -7.53 2.77
N GLU A 28 5.06 -8.48 3.14
CA GLU A 28 3.61 -8.33 2.94
C GLU A 28 2.99 -7.65 4.17
N PHE A 29 2.20 -6.61 3.96
CA PHE A 29 1.45 -5.96 5.03
C PHE A 29 0.04 -5.56 4.60
N HIS A 30 -0.94 -6.28 5.15
CA HIS A 30 -2.36 -5.98 4.97
C HIS A 30 -2.83 -4.93 5.98
N PHE A 31 -2.86 -3.66 5.55
CA PHE A 31 -3.24 -2.55 6.44
C PHE A 31 -4.63 -2.72 7.06
N TRP A 32 -5.61 -3.24 6.30
CA TRP A 32 -7.00 -3.41 6.72
C TRP A 32 -7.22 -4.53 7.75
N ARG A 33 -6.22 -5.40 7.96
CA ARG A 33 -6.26 -6.45 9.01
C ARG A 33 -5.67 -6.00 10.33
N ASN A 34 -5.20 -4.76 10.41
CA ASN A 34 -4.46 -4.23 11.56
C ASN A 34 -5.02 -2.88 11.98
N THR A 35 -5.15 -2.64 13.28
CA THR A 35 -5.63 -1.35 13.79
C THR A 35 -4.73 -0.21 13.32
N LYS A 36 -5.32 0.84 12.75
CA LYS A 36 -4.62 1.98 12.15
C LYS A 36 -3.52 2.59 13.03
N LYS A 37 -3.77 2.70 14.34
CA LYS A 37 -2.80 3.26 15.30
C LYS A 37 -1.47 2.48 15.36
N PHE A 38 -1.45 1.21 14.93
CA PHE A 38 -0.28 0.35 14.97
C PHE A 38 0.49 0.30 13.64
N TRP A 39 -0.04 0.83 12.54
CA TRP A 39 0.65 0.79 11.25
C TRP A 39 2.08 1.36 11.31
N PRO A 40 2.35 2.51 11.95
CA PRO A 40 3.72 3.03 12.00
C PRO A 40 4.70 2.09 12.70
N ARG A 41 4.25 1.40 13.77
CA ARG A 41 5.06 0.43 14.51
C ARG A 41 5.34 -0.81 13.66
N ILE A 42 4.33 -1.34 12.97
CA ILE A 42 4.49 -2.52 12.10
C ILE A 42 5.46 -2.20 10.95
N LEU A 43 5.28 -1.04 10.31
CA LEU A 43 6.18 -0.56 9.26
C LEU A 43 7.61 -0.38 9.77
N ASN A 44 7.82 0.12 11.00
CA ASN A 44 9.16 0.17 11.60
C ASN A 44 9.77 -1.23 11.71
N SER A 45 9.02 -2.21 12.22
CA SER A 45 9.51 -3.59 12.33
C SER A 45 9.89 -4.19 10.97
N ILE A 46 9.11 -3.92 9.91
CA ILE A 46 9.44 -4.36 8.54
C ILE A 46 10.73 -3.68 8.05
N LYS A 47 10.89 -2.37 8.28
CA LYS A 47 12.10 -1.63 7.93
C LYS A 47 13.33 -2.15 8.68
N ASP A 48 13.19 -2.42 9.97
CA ASP A 48 14.29 -2.87 10.85
C ASP A 48 14.78 -4.28 10.48
N LEU A 49 13.93 -5.09 9.85
CA LEU A 49 14.31 -6.36 9.23
C LEU A 49 15.08 -6.21 7.91
N GLY A 50 15.25 -4.98 7.41
CA GLY A 50 16.04 -4.67 6.21
C GLY A 50 15.24 -4.65 4.91
N PHE A 51 13.92 -4.81 4.95
CA PHE A 51 13.08 -4.73 3.75
C PHE A 51 13.08 -3.32 3.16
N LYS A 52 13.15 -3.24 1.82
CA LYS A 52 13.05 -2.00 1.04
C LYS A 52 11.79 -1.95 0.19
N HIS A 53 11.05 -3.05 0.16
CA HIS A 53 9.87 -3.22 -0.65
C HIS A 53 8.75 -3.77 0.24
N ILE A 54 7.55 -3.24 0.05
CA ILE A 54 6.36 -3.70 0.75
C ILE A 54 5.24 -3.96 -0.26
N THR A 55 4.46 -5.00 0.00
CA THR A 55 3.30 -5.39 -0.78
C THR A 55 2.05 -5.32 0.08
N THR A 56 0.93 -4.95 -0.53
CA THR A 56 -0.39 -4.99 0.10
C THR A 56 -1.44 -5.38 -0.93
N TYR A 57 -2.39 -6.25 -0.56
CA TYR A 57 -3.64 -6.33 -1.32
C TYR A 57 -4.57 -5.14 -1.02
N VAL A 58 -5.60 -5.00 -1.85
CA VAL A 58 -6.76 -4.14 -1.58
C VAL A 58 -7.99 -5.02 -1.66
N GLU A 59 -8.63 -5.28 -0.53
CA GLU A 59 -9.81 -6.15 -0.45
C GLU A 59 -11.06 -5.37 -0.91
N TRP A 60 -11.40 -5.48 -2.19
CA TRP A 60 -12.46 -4.70 -2.83
C TRP A 60 -13.80 -4.77 -2.09
N ASN A 61 -14.21 -5.97 -1.68
CA ASN A 61 -15.48 -6.17 -0.98
C ASN A 61 -15.49 -5.51 0.39
N PHE A 62 -14.35 -5.44 1.08
CA PHE A 62 -14.23 -4.77 2.36
C PHE A 62 -14.38 -3.24 2.25
N HIS A 63 -13.97 -2.68 1.12
CA HIS A 63 -14.13 -1.24 0.85
C HIS A 63 -15.51 -0.86 0.31
N ARG A 64 -16.31 -1.83 -0.13
CA ARG A 64 -17.66 -1.58 -0.66
C ARG A 64 -18.60 -1.18 0.47
N ILE A 65 -19.33 -0.07 0.28
CA ILE A 65 -20.31 0.41 1.27
C ILE A 65 -21.76 0.15 0.87
N THR A 66 -22.02 -0.16 -0.40
CA THR A 66 -23.37 -0.52 -0.88
C THR A 66 -23.60 -2.03 -0.83
N PRO A 67 -24.86 -2.50 -0.68
CA PRO A 67 -25.18 -3.94 -0.64
C PRO A 67 -24.81 -4.68 -1.92
N ASP A 68 -24.68 -6.01 -1.85
CA ASP A 68 -24.54 -6.84 -3.04
C ASP A 68 -25.74 -6.72 -4.00
N GLY A 69 -25.48 -6.81 -5.30
CA GLY A 69 -26.48 -6.59 -6.34
C GLY A 69 -26.70 -5.12 -6.75
N THR A 70 -26.06 -4.14 -6.10
CA THR A 70 -26.07 -2.75 -6.58
C THR A 70 -25.53 -2.67 -8.03
N PRO A 71 -26.23 -1.96 -8.94
CA PRO A 71 -25.74 -1.76 -10.31
C PRO A 71 -24.35 -1.13 -10.33
N VAL A 72 -23.47 -1.56 -11.25
CA VAL A 72 -22.04 -1.16 -11.29
C VAL A 72 -21.82 0.35 -11.24
N GLY A 73 -22.69 1.14 -11.87
CA GLY A 73 -22.62 2.62 -11.87
C GLY A 73 -23.08 3.30 -10.58
N GLN A 74 -23.55 2.54 -9.59
CA GLN A 74 -24.07 3.02 -8.30
C GLN A 74 -23.29 2.41 -7.11
N ILE A 75 -22.26 1.61 -7.36
CA ILE A 75 -21.46 1.04 -6.28
C ILE A 75 -20.57 2.13 -5.70
N GLU A 76 -20.65 2.32 -4.39
CA GLU A 76 -19.79 3.24 -3.67
C GLU A 76 -18.77 2.47 -2.81
N TYR A 77 -17.61 3.08 -2.64
CA TYR A 77 -16.50 2.56 -1.84
C TYR A 77 -16.02 3.60 -0.83
N ASP A 78 -15.58 3.14 0.33
CA ASP A 78 -14.81 3.96 1.26
C ASP A 78 -13.32 3.56 1.22
N PHE A 79 -12.48 4.47 0.75
CA PHE A 79 -11.02 4.36 0.78
C PHE A 79 -10.39 5.34 1.78
N THR A 80 -11.21 6.08 2.52
CA THR A 80 -10.81 7.17 3.40
C THR A 80 -10.97 6.85 4.88
N GLY A 81 -11.62 5.73 5.19
CA GLY A 81 -11.91 5.32 6.56
C GLY A 81 -12.98 6.15 7.25
N LYS A 82 -13.94 6.66 6.48
CA LYS A 82 -15.13 7.34 6.99
C LYS A 82 -16.11 6.38 7.66
N THR A 83 -16.23 5.15 7.14
CA THR A 83 -17.13 4.12 7.67
C THR A 83 -16.43 3.22 8.69
N ASP A 84 -15.19 2.81 8.41
CA ASP A 84 -14.32 2.04 9.32
C ASP A 84 -12.87 2.49 9.11
N GLN A 85 -12.11 2.73 10.19
CA GLN A 85 -10.71 3.14 10.08
C GLN A 85 -9.83 2.19 9.26
N GLN A 86 -10.19 0.91 9.17
CA GLN A 86 -9.48 -0.12 8.43
C GLN A 86 -9.70 -0.03 6.91
N THR A 87 -10.71 0.70 6.43
CA THR A 87 -10.90 0.96 4.99
C THR A 87 -10.04 2.14 4.49
N ASN A 88 -9.20 2.72 5.36
CA ASN A 88 -8.43 3.93 5.06
C ASN A 88 -7.16 3.66 4.21
N LEU A 89 -7.37 3.17 2.99
CA LEU A 89 -6.31 2.95 2.00
C LEU A 89 -5.55 4.25 1.72
N LYS A 90 -6.25 5.37 1.55
CA LYS A 90 -5.62 6.67 1.29
C LYS A 90 -4.64 7.06 2.41
N GLY A 91 -5.04 6.88 3.66
CA GLY A 91 -4.20 7.18 4.82
C GLY A 91 -2.99 6.24 4.91
N TYR A 92 -3.13 4.99 4.51
CA TYR A 92 -2.01 4.05 4.42
C TYR A 92 -1.01 4.47 3.34
N LEU A 93 -1.48 4.79 2.13
CA LEU A 93 -0.64 5.26 1.03
C LEU A 93 0.07 6.57 1.37
N ASN A 94 -0.63 7.52 1.99
CA ASN A 94 -0.03 8.77 2.46
C ASN A 94 1.06 8.52 3.50
N LEU A 95 0.82 7.61 4.45
CA LEU A 95 1.83 7.25 5.45
C LEU A 95 3.09 6.65 4.80
N LEU A 96 2.94 5.80 3.78
CA LEU A 96 4.08 5.26 3.03
C LEU A 96 4.82 6.37 2.27
N ASP A 97 4.08 7.25 1.60
CA ASP A 97 4.64 8.36 0.82
C ASP A 97 5.39 9.36 1.71
N GLU A 98 4.85 9.70 2.89
CA GLU A 98 5.52 10.57 3.86
C GLU A 98 6.80 9.95 4.41
N ARG A 99 6.79 8.63 4.64
CA ARG A 99 7.92 7.93 5.23
C ARG A 99 9.07 7.69 4.25
N LYS A 100 8.77 7.49 2.95
CA LYS A 100 9.76 7.14 1.91
C LYS A 100 10.66 5.95 2.28
N ASP A 101 10.18 5.09 3.18
CA ASP A 101 10.93 3.94 3.70
C ASP A 101 10.92 2.76 2.73
N PHE A 102 9.86 2.66 1.91
CA PHE A 102 9.56 1.50 1.08
C PHE A 102 9.18 1.91 -0.33
N TRP A 103 9.53 1.04 -1.27
CA TRP A 103 8.88 0.93 -2.56
C TRP A 103 7.63 0.06 -2.41
N LEU A 104 6.50 0.55 -2.92
CA LEU A 104 5.23 -0.18 -2.89
C LEU A 104 4.99 -0.83 -4.26
N SER A 105 4.59 -2.11 -4.27
CA SER A 105 4.07 -2.79 -5.47
C SER A 105 2.65 -3.32 -5.28
#